data_AF-A0A9E3KPD6-F1
#
_entry.id   AF-A0A9E3KPD6-F1
#
_cell.length_a   1.000
_cell.length_b   1.000
_cell.length_c   1.000
_cell.angle_alpha   90.00
_cell.angle_beta   90.00
_cell.angle_gamma   90.00
#
_symmetry.space_group_name_H-M   'P 1'
#
loop_
_entity.id
_entity.type
_entity.pdbx_description
1 polymer ?
#
loop_
_entity_poly.entity_id
_entity_poly.type
_entity_poly.pdbx_seq_one_letter_code
_entity_poly.pdbx_strand_id
1 'polypeptide(L)' 'MGRPATKPTKLKDGYYIEVRNKGSKTGIKIRRDSKEAMLTAIKEYERVKDVVVLGKSKNGKLQDA' A
#
# COMPACT_ATOMS: atom_id res chain seq x y z
N MET A 1 -23.19 27.44 -6.47
CA MET A 1 -23.33 26.06 -5.96
C MET A 1 -21.93 25.45 -5.87
N GLY A 2 -21.39 25.36 -4.65
CA GLY A 2 -20.01 24.92 -4.40
C GLY A 2 -19.86 23.41 -4.63
N ARG A 3 -18.74 23.00 -5.24
CA ARG A 3 -18.40 21.57 -5.35
C ARG A 3 -18.39 20.98 -3.93
N PRO A 4 -19.10 19.87 -3.68
CA PRO A 4 -19.04 19.21 -2.38
C PRO A 4 -17.57 18.91 -2.04
N ALA A 5 -17.17 19.16 -0.79
CA ALA A 5 -15.83 18.85 -0.33
C ALA A 5 -15.53 17.38 -0.62
N THR A 6 -14.52 17.11 -1.46
CA THR A 6 -14.12 15.76 -1.83
C THR A 6 -13.63 15.07 -0.58
N LYS A 7 -14.47 14.24 0.05
CA LYS A 7 -14.08 13.45 1.22
C LYS A 7 -12.86 12.63 0.82
N PRO A 8 -11.76 12.65 1.58
CA PRO A 8 -10.60 11.83 1.26
C PRO A 8 -11.03 10.37 1.18
N THR A 9 -10.71 9.73 0.05
CA THR A 9 -11.10 8.34 -0.19
C THR A 9 -10.44 7.47 0.88
N LYS A 10 -11.25 6.73 1.64
CA LYS A 10 -10.76 5.76 2.61
C LYS A 10 -9.95 4.71 1.86
N LEU A 11 -8.87 4.21 2.48
CA LEU A 11 -8.17 3.06 1.94
C LEU A 11 -9.14 1.88 1.84
N LYS A 12 -9.12 1.20 0.70
CA LYS A 12 -9.88 -0.04 0.53
C LYS A 12 -9.33 -1.10 1.47
N ASP A 13 -10.16 -2.06 1.83
CA ASP A 13 -9.70 -3.20 2.62
C ASP A 13 -8.70 -4.02 1.81
N GLY A 14 -7.62 -4.46 2.45
CA GLY A 14 -6.56 -5.22 1.80
C GLY A 14 -5.19 -5.00 2.43
N TYR A 15 -4.18 -5.63 1.86
CA TYR A 15 -2.79 -5.56 2.29
C TYR A 15 -2.02 -4.58 1.44
N TYR A 16 -1.22 -3.72 2.09
CA TYR A 16 -0.50 -2.66 1.43
C TYR A 16 1.00 -2.83 1.59
N ILE A 17 1.72 -2.64 0.49
CA ILE A 17 3.17 -2.49 0.46
C ILE A 17 3.50 -1.17 -0.22
N GLU A 18 4.60 -0.55 0.17
CA GLU A 18 5.19 0.58 -0.52
C GLU A 18 6.45 0.12 -1.25
N VAL A 19 6.49 0.36 -2.56
CA VAL A 19 7.63 0.01 -3.41
C VAL A 19 8.37 1.28 -3.79
N ARG A 20 9.65 1.36 -3.46
CA ARG A 20 10.53 2.50 -3.65
C ARG A 20 11.67 2.16 -4.61
N ASN A 21 12.12 3.12 -5.41
CA ASN A 21 13.42 2.98 -6.07
C ASN A 21 14.54 2.93 -5.01
N LYS A 22 15.61 2.17 -5.27
CA LYS A 22 16.76 2.12 -4.36
C LYS A 22 17.33 3.52 -4.13
N GLY A 23 17.45 3.92 -2.87
CA GLY A 23 17.89 5.26 -2.47
C GLY A 23 16.80 6.36 -2.51
N SER A 24 15.58 6.05 -2.96
CA SER A 24 14.46 6.99 -2.94
C SER A 24 13.79 7.02 -1.56
N LYS A 25 13.44 8.22 -1.10
CA LYS A 25 12.67 8.42 0.14
C LYS A 25 11.17 8.19 -0.06
N THR A 26 10.71 8.18 -1.31
CA THR A 26 9.29 8.05 -1.67
C THR A 26 9.07 6.85 -2.59
N GLY A 27 7.88 6.27 -2.52
CA GLY A 27 7.47 5.12 -3.33
C GLY A 27 5.99 5.12 -3.63
N ILE A 28 5.55 4.08 -4.33
CA ILE A 28 4.15 3.84 -4.67
C ILE A 28 3.54 2.79 -3.74
N LYS A 29 2.28 2.99 -3.34
CA LYS A 29 1.55 2.01 -2.53
C LYS A 29 0.81 1.04 -3.44
N ILE A 30 1.04 -0.25 -3.24
CA ILE A 30 0.38 -1.34 -3.96
C ILE A 30 -0.55 -2.06 -2.98
N ARG A 31 -1.83 -2.18 -3.37
CA ARG A 31 -2.85 -2.95 -2.65
C ARG A 31 -2.94 -4.36 -3.19
N ARG A 32 -3.04 -5.35 -2.30
CA ARG A 32 -3.39 -6.75 -2.59
C ARG A 32 -4.57 -7.20 -1.74
N ASP A 33 -5.41 -8.07 -2.28
CA ASP A 33 -6.60 -8.56 -1.58
C ASP A 33 -6.25 -9.59 -0.49
N SER A 34 -5.21 -10.41 -0.68
CA SER A 34 -4.77 -11.44 0.26
C SER A 34 -3.33 -11.24 0.75
N LYS A 35 -3.01 -11.82 1.92
CA LYS A 35 -1.66 -11.80 2.52
C LYS A 35 -0.66 -12.52 1.62
N GLU A 36 -1.07 -13.65 1.03
CA GLU A 36 -0.23 -14.44 0.13
C GLU A 36 0.14 -13.65 -1.13
N ALA A 37 -0.83 -12.96 -1.74
CA ALA A 37 -0.56 -12.09 -2.89
C ALA A 37 0.38 -10.93 -2.53
N MET A 38 0.28 -10.39 -1.31
CA MET A 38 1.22 -9.40 -0.80
C MET A 38 2.63 -10.00 -0.67
N LEU A 39 2.77 -11.17 -0.08
CA LEU A 39 4.06 -11.85 0.10
C LEU A 39 4.74 -12.17 -1.23
N THR A 40 3.97 -12.64 -2.22
CA THR A 40 4.49 -12.85 -3.58
C THR A 40 4.95 -11.54 -4.22
N ALA A 41 4.19 -10.45 -4.06
CA ALA A 41 4.58 -9.15 -4.58
C ALA A 41 5.84 -8.61 -3.90
N ILE A 42 6.01 -8.82 -2.59
CA ILE A 42 7.25 -8.44 -1.88
C ILE A 42 8.44 -9.16 -2.52
N LYS A 43 8.35 -10.49 -2.69
CA LYS A 43 9.39 -11.32 -3.32
C LYS A 43 9.76 -10.89 -4.74
N GLU A 44 8.79 -10.41 -5.51
CA GLU A 44 9.03 -9.94 -6.86
C GLU A 44 9.74 -8.59 -6.87
N TYR A 45 9.25 -7.62 -6.08
CA TYR A 45 9.78 -6.27 -6.06
C TYR A 45 11.10 -6.14 -5.31
N GLU A 46 11.35 -6.92 -4.26
CA GLU A 46 12.59 -6.84 -3.45
C GLU A 46 13.86 -7.12 -4.29
N ARG A 47 13.72 -7.84 -5.40
CA ARG A 47 14.82 -8.12 -6.33
C ARG A 47 15.41 -6.85 -6.95
N VAL A 48 14.57 -5.83 -7.15
CA VAL A 48 14.90 -4.63 -7.95
C VAL A 48 14.64 -3.31 -7.23
N LYS A 49 13.81 -3.31 -6.17
CA LYS A 49 13.30 -2.14 -5.46
C LYS A 49 13.39 -2.36 -3.95
N ASP A 50 13.34 -1.26 -3.20
CA ASP A 50 13.14 -1.31 -1.76
C ASP A 50 11.64 -1.45 -1.48
N VAL A 51 11.26 -2.44 -0.67
CA VAL A 51 9.86 -2.73 -0.34
C VAL A 51 9.63 -2.52 1.15
N VAL A 52 8.63 -1.72 1.49
CA VAL A 52 8.20 -1.47 2.88
C VAL A 52 6.80 -2.04 3.06
N VAL A 53 6.62 -2.90 4.06
CA VAL A 53 5.30 -3.46 4.38
C VAL A 53 4.51 -2.47 5.22
N LEU A 54 3.34 -2.03 4.73
CA LEU A 54 2.47 -1.09 5.46
C LEU A 54 1.39 -1.79 6.29
N GLY A 55 1.21 -3.11 6.09
CA GLY A 55 0.23 -3.90 6.83
C GLY A 55 -1.14 -3.95 6.17
N LYS A 56 -2.17 -4.27 6.97
CA LYS A 56 -3.52 -4.54 6.49
C LYS A 56 -4.43 -3.35 6.74
N SER A 57 -5.02 -2.79 5.69
CA SER A 57 -6.14 -1.85 5.80
C SER A 57 -7.44 -2.60 6.08
N LYS A 58 -8.15 -2.18 7.13
CA LYS A 58 -9.53 -2.61 7.43
C LYS A 58 -10.38 -1.40 7.82
N ASN A 59 -11.51 -1.22 7.15
CA ASN A 59 -12.44 -0.09 7.29
C ASN A 59 -11.75 1.28 7.12
N GLY A 60 -10.79 1.37 6.20
CA GLY A 60 -10.05 2.60 5.93
C GLY A 60 -8.94 2.94 6.93
N LYS A 61 -8.64 2.05 7.87
CA LYS A 61 -7.52 2.19 8.82
C LYS A 61 -6.47 1.14 8.52
N LEU A 62 -5.21 1.55 8.38
CA LEU A 62 -4.08 0.62 8.37
C LEU A 62 -3.89 0.08 9.79
N GLN A 63 -3.91 -1.24 9.90
CA GLN A 63 -3.38 -1.97 11.05
C GLN A 63 -1.95 -2.34 10.67
N ASP A 64 -0.99 -1.73 11.38
CA ASP A 64 0.43 -2.06 11.28
C ASP A 64 0.63 -3.57 11.49
N ALA A 65 1.62 -4.12 10.77
CA ALA A 65 1.97 -5.53 10.80
C ALA A 65 2.88 -5.87 11.98
#